data_AF-A0A7X5D2V4-F1
#
_entry.id   AF-A0A7X5D2V4-F1
#
_cell.length_a   1.000
_cell.length_b   1.000
_cell.length_c   1.000
_cell.angle_alpha   90.00
_cell.angle_beta   90.00
_cell.angle_gamma   90.00
#
_symmetry.space_group_name_H-M   'P 1'
#
loop_
_entity.id
_entity.type
_entity.pdbx_description
1 polymer ?
#
loop_
_entity_poly.entity_id
_entity_poly.type
_entity_poly.pdbx_seq_one_letter_code
_entity_poly.pdbx_strand_id
1 'polypeptide(L)'
;MKYILNWNNEYLEMRIAGGPMDKESANREIKKQAVEHLVELDIAKNTEEAEKLYTAAEKATAEEEVTELHVSNETVSILYGGGYEDRYQIVDYTE
;
A
#
# COMPACT_ATOMS: atom_id res chain seq x y z
N MET A 1 -16.38 -2.63 11.16
CA MET A 1 -15.13 -3.41 11.05
C MET A 1 -14.38 -2.91 9.83
N LYS A 2 -13.06 -3.05 9.77
CA LYS A 2 -12.27 -2.60 8.62
C LYS A 2 -11.91 -3.78 7.70
N TYR A 3 -11.93 -3.53 6.41
CA TYR A 3 -11.38 -4.41 5.37
C TYR A 3 -10.33 -3.64 4.58
N ILE A 4 -9.42 -4.37 3.95
CA ILE A 4 -8.44 -3.83 3.00
C ILE A 4 -8.87 -4.29 1.62
N LEU A 5 -9.21 -3.34 0.76
CA LEU A 5 -9.42 -3.57 -0.66
C LEU A 5 -8.12 -3.31 -1.40
N ASN A 6 -7.86 -4.10 -2.42
CA ASN A 6 -6.72 -3.93 -3.30
C ASN A 6 -7.23 -3.85 -4.74
N TRP A 7 -6.87 -2.77 -5.43
CA TRP A 7 -7.18 -2.53 -6.83
C TRP A 7 -5.88 -2.50 -7.62
N ASN A 8 -5.75 -3.43 -8.55
CA ASN A 8 -4.62 -3.49 -9.45
C ASN A 8 -5.09 -3.12 -10.87
N ASN A 9 -4.54 -2.03 -11.41
CA ASN A 9 -4.98 -1.51 -12.70
C ASN A 9 -4.37 -2.23 -13.92
N GLU A 10 -3.30 -3.01 -13.74
CA GLU A 10 -2.72 -3.86 -14.78
C GLU A 10 -3.68 -5.00 -15.12
N TYR A 11 -4.25 -5.64 -14.09
CA TYR A 11 -5.17 -6.77 -14.24
C TYR A 11 -6.65 -6.37 -14.24
N LEU A 12 -6.96 -5.09 -14.00
CA LEU A 12 -8.32 -4.58 -13.84
C LEU A 12 -9.11 -5.37 -12.77
N GLU A 13 -8.43 -5.74 -11.69
CA GLU A 13 -8.94 -6.63 -10.65
C GLU A 13 -9.07 -5.90 -9.31
N MET A 14 -10.18 -6.16 -8.62
CA MET A 14 -10.37 -5.77 -7.22
C MET A 14 -10.47 -7.03 -6.36
N ARG A 15 -9.72 -7.06 -5.26
CA ARG A 15 -9.76 -8.15 -4.28
C ARG A 15 -9.86 -7.63 -2.85
N ILE A 16 -10.41 -8.46 -1.98
CA ILE A 16 -10.29 -8.28 -0.53
C ILE A 16 -8.91 -8.79 -0.15
N ALA A 17 -8.01 -7.87 0.18
CA ALA A 17 -6.65 -8.19 0.58
C ALA A 17 -6.52 -8.46 2.10
N GLY A 18 -7.55 -8.10 2.88
CA GLY A 18 -7.59 -8.44 4.31
C GLY A 18 -8.90 -8.02 4.98
N GLY A 19 -9.18 -8.63 6.14
CA GLY A 19 -10.29 -8.29 7.02
C GLY A 19 -11.25 -9.48 7.26
N PRO A 20 -12.26 -9.31 8.13
CA PRO A 20 -12.52 -8.14 8.96
C PRO A 20 -11.52 -7.97 10.12
N MET A 21 -11.15 -6.72 10.44
CA MET A 21 -10.26 -6.40 11.57
C MET A 21 -10.52 -5.01 12.18
N ASP A 22 -9.84 -4.69 13.28
CA ASP A 22 -9.83 -3.33 13.85
C ASP A 22 -8.91 -2.38 13.06
N LYS A 23 -8.98 -1.07 13.34
CA LYS A 23 -8.20 -0.04 12.63
C LYS A 23 -6.69 -0.20 12.79
N GLU A 24 -6.21 -0.55 13.98
CA GLU A 24 -4.78 -0.67 14.27
C GLU A 24 -4.20 -1.88 13.53
N SER A 25 -4.93 -2.99 13.52
CA SER A 25 -4.62 -4.18 12.75
C SER A 25 -4.63 -3.92 11.25
N ALA A 26 -5.62 -3.16 10.73
CA ALA A 26 -5.66 -2.78 9.32
C ALA A 26 -4.45 -1.95 8.90
N ASN A 27 -4.04 -0.97 9.71
CA ASN A 27 -2.85 -0.15 9.46
C ASN A 27 -1.55 -0.95 9.47
N ARG A 28 -1.42 -1.93 10.37
CA ARG A 28 -0.25 -2.83 10.36
C ARG A 28 -0.24 -3.74 9.13
N GLU A 29 -1.40 -4.29 8.77
CA GLU A 29 -1.52 -5.24 7.67
C GLU A 29 -1.29 -4.56 6.32
N ILE A 30 -1.86 -3.37 6.07
CA ILE A 30 -1.61 -2.62 4.82
C ILE A 30 -0.13 -2.26 4.67
N LYS A 31 0.54 -1.86 5.76
CA LYS A 31 1.98 -1.56 5.75
C LYS A 31 2.79 -2.82 5.41
N LYS A 32 2.47 -3.95 6.04
CA LYS A 32 3.13 -5.22 5.78
C LYS A 32 2.99 -5.62 4.31
N GLN A 33 1.77 -5.59 3.77
CA GLN A 33 1.51 -5.93 2.37
C GLN A 33 2.25 -5.01 1.41
N ALA A 34 2.27 -3.70 1.69
CA ALA A 34 3.00 -2.75 0.87
C ALA A 34 4.51 -3.00 0.88
N VAL A 35 5.11 -3.26 2.05
CA VAL A 35 6.55 -3.55 2.18
C VAL A 35 6.93 -4.85 1.46
N GLU A 36 6.12 -5.90 1.60
CA GLU A 36 6.32 -7.16 0.86
C GLU A 36 6.23 -6.92 -0.65
N HIS A 37 5.22 -6.18 -1.11
CA HIS A 37 4.98 -5.95 -2.53
C HIS A 37 6.04 -5.06 -3.19
N LEU A 38 6.60 -4.07 -2.48
CA LEU A 38 7.73 -3.27 -2.96
C LEU A 38 8.95 -4.12 -3.30
N VAL A 39 9.18 -5.20 -2.57
CA VAL A 39 10.27 -6.16 -2.86
C VAL A 39 9.89 -7.05 -4.04
N GLU A 40 8.64 -7.52 -4.11
CA GLU A 40 8.16 -8.35 -5.23
C GLU A 40 8.24 -7.62 -6.58
N LEU A 41 7.99 -6.31 -6.58
CA LEU A 41 8.05 -5.46 -7.77
C LEU A 41 9.47 -4.96 -8.12
N ASP A 42 10.50 -5.41 -7.39
CA ASP A 42 11.91 -4.97 -7.55
C ASP A 42 12.10 -3.44 -7.41
N ILE A 43 11.20 -2.77 -6.68
CA ILE A 43 11.33 -1.35 -6.31
C ILE A 43 12.30 -1.21 -5.13
N ALA A 44 12.27 -2.18 -4.21
CA ALA A 44 13.21 -2.31 -3.10
C ALA A 44 13.98 -3.62 -3.21
N LYS A 45 15.29 -3.62 -2.94
CA LYS A 45 16.12 -4.83 -3.06
C LYS A 45 15.85 -5.85 -1.95
N ASN A 46 15.33 -5.40 -0.83
CA ASN A 46 15.02 -6.22 0.34
C ASN A 46 14.03 -5.50 1.27
N THR A 47 13.54 -6.23 2.27
CA THR A 47 12.59 -5.74 3.27
C THR A 47 13.09 -4.51 4.04
N GLU A 48 14.39 -4.43 4.36
CA GLU A 48 14.94 -3.28 5.10
C GLU A 48 14.86 -1.99 4.26
N GLU A 49 15.17 -2.08 2.97
CA GLU A 49 15.03 -0.96 2.03
C GLU A 49 13.56 -0.59 1.81
N ALA A 50 12.68 -1.58 1.67
CA ALA A 50 11.24 -1.36 1.52
C ALA A 50 10.63 -0.66 2.74
N GLU A 51 11.02 -1.04 3.96
CA GLU A 51 10.57 -0.36 5.18
C GLU A 51 11.04 1.10 5.25
N LYS A 52 12.27 1.38 4.79
CA LYS A 52 12.80 2.76 4.72
C LYS A 52 12.02 3.59 3.70
N LEU A 53 11.73 3.04 2.51
CA LEU A 53 10.91 3.70 1.49
C LEU A 53 9.50 3.98 2.01
N TYR A 54 8.86 3.00 2.64
CA TYR A 54 7.54 3.18 3.25
C TYR A 54 7.54 4.29 4.28
N THR A 55 8.52 4.29 5.19
CA THR A 55 8.62 5.31 6.25
C THR A 55 8.93 6.69 5.69
N ALA A 56 9.68 6.77 4.59
CA ALA A 56 9.94 8.03 3.88
C ALA A 56 8.65 8.54 3.22
N ALA A 57 7.92 7.69 2.50
CA ALA A 57 6.66 8.05 1.85
C ALA A 57 5.57 8.47 2.87
N GLU A 58 5.49 7.80 4.02
CA GLU A 58 4.55 8.15 5.10
C GLU A 58 4.82 9.54 5.69
N LYS A 59 6.07 10.01 5.65
CA LYS A 59 6.51 11.31 6.17
C LYS A 59 6.65 12.37 5.09
N ALA A 60 6.60 11.99 3.83
CA ALA A 60 6.84 12.86 2.71
C ALA A 60 5.76 13.95 2.68
N THR A 61 6.21 15.19 2.50
CA THR A 61 5.31 16.28 2.12
C THR A 61 5.03 16.21 0.61
N ALA A 62 4.03 16.94 0.12
CA ALA A 62 3.70 16.97 -1.31
C ALA A 62 4.88 17.42 -2.21
N GLU A 63 5.94 18.01 -1.66
CA GLU A 63 7.14 18.44 -2.38
C GLU A 63 8.27 17.38 -2.40
N GLU A 64 8.15 16.31 -1.59
CA GLU A 64 9.16 15.25 -1.41
C GLU A 64 8.63 13.87 -1.86
N GLU A 65 7.64 13.86 -2.74
CA GLU A 65 6.90 12.66 -3.14
C GLU A 65 7.85 11.58 -3.71
N VAL A 66 7.78 10.37 -3.16
CA VAL A 66 8.48 9.21 -3.69
C VAL A 66 7.70 8.74 -4.92
N THR A 67 8.28 8.88 -6.11
CA THR A 67 7.59 8.66 -7.40
C THR A 67 6.85 7.32 -7.47
N GLU A 68 7.41 6.28 -6.85
CA GLU A 68 6.92 4.91 -6.93
C GLU A 68 5.98 4.52 -5.77
N LEU A 69 5.88 5.30 -4.69
CA LEU A 69 5.12 4.94 -3.50
C LEU A 69 4.47 6.16 -2.84
N HIS A 70 3.14 6.13 -2.75
CA HIS A 70 2.35 7.12 -2.03
C HIS A 70 1.66 6.46 -0.82
N VAL A 71 1.85 7.03 0.37
CA VAL A 71 1.26 6.54 1.62
C VAL A 71 0.42 7.64 2.26
N SER A 72 -0.83 7.33 2.55
CA SER A 72 -1.76 8.18 3.29
C SER A 72 -2.39 7.40 4.44
N ASN A 73 -3.21 8.05 5.27
CA ASN A 73 -3.76 7.45 6.49
C ASN A 73 -4.56 6.16 6.27
N GLU A 74 -5.24 6.01 5.13
CA GLU A 74 -6.08 4.84 4.83
C GLU A 74 -5.82 4.24 3.43
N THR A 75 -4.83 4.76 2.70
CA THR A 75 -4.54 4.33 1.33
C THR A 75 -3.03 4.23 1.12
N VAL A 76 -2.60 3.17 0.45
CA VAL A 76 -1.23 3.01 -0.06
C VAL A 76 -1.29 2.70 -1.55
N SER A 77 -0.53 3.43 -2.35
CA SER A 77 -0.44 3.25 -3.80
C SER A 77 1.00 2.99 -4.20
N ILE A 78 1.24 1.94 -4.98
CA ILE A 78 2.55 1.59 -5.54
C ILE A 78 2.48 1.73 -7.06
N LEU A 79 3.31 2.59 -7.63
CA LEU A 79 3.44 2.79 -9.06
C LEU A 79 4.58 1.93 -9.61
N TYR A 80 4.30 1.16 -10.65
CA TYR A 80 5.26 0.22 -11.24
C TYR A 80 5.04 0.03 -12.74
N GLY A 81 5.94 -0.69 -13.40
CA GLY A 81 5.79 -1.10 -14.81
C GLY A 81 5.67 0.05 -15.83
N GLY A 82 6.01 1.30 -15.45
CA GLY A 82 5.91 2.47 -16.32
C GLY A 82 4.51 3.08 -16.43
N GLY A 83 3.57 2.74 -15.53
CA GLY A 83 2.24 3.36 -15.49
C GLY A 83 1.15 2.55 -14.78
N TYR A 84 1.48 1.35 -14.29
CA TYR A 84 0.56 0.57 -13.47
C TYR A 84 0.58 1.03 -12.02
N GLU A 85 -0.54 0.84 -11.35
CA GLU A 85 -0.78 1.21 -9.96
C GLU A 85 -1.42 0.00 -9.27
N ASP A 86 -0.79 -0.41 -8.15
CA ASP A 86 -1.41 -1.28 -7.17
C ASP A 86 -1.83 -0.46 -5.95
N ARG A 87 -3.14 -0.36 -5.70
CA ARG A 87 -3.72 0.52 -4.67
C ARG A 87 -4.42 -0.30 -3.60
N TYR A 88 -3.94 -0.16 -2.37
CA TYR A 88 -4.56 -0.69 -1.16
C TYR A 88 -5.35 0.40 -0.45
N GLN A 89 -6.57 0.08 0.00
CA GLN A 89 -7.44 1.01 0.71
C GLN A 89 -8.12 0.33 1.90
N ILE A 90 -8.02 0.95 3.07
CA ILE A 90 -8.78 0.58 4.26
C ILE A 90 -10.19 1.16 4.14
N VAL A 91 -11.21 0.31 4.21
CA VAL A 91 -12.62 0.71 4.13
C VAL A 91 -13.40 0.27 5.36
N ASP A 92 -14.39 1.08 5.73
CA ASP A 92 -15.39 0.70 6.73
C ASP A 92 -16.41 -0.24 6.10
N TYR A 93 -16.63 -1.38 6.77
CA TYR A 93 -17.81 -2.18 6.57
C TYR A 93 -18.77 -1.94 7.74
N THR A 94 -19.84 -1.23 7.41
CA THR A 94 -21.04 -1.05 8.23
C THR A 94 -22.17 -1.82 7.54
N GLU A 95 -22.76 -2.78 8.26
CA GLU A 95 -23.98 -3.48 7.83
C GLU A 95 -25.18 -2.54 7.73
#